data_AF-A0A7C5ZVD2-F1
#
_entry.id   AF-A0A7C5ZVD2-F1
#
_cell.length_a   1.000
_cell.length_b   1.000
_cell.length_c   1.000
_cell.angle_alpha   90.00
_cell.angle_beta   90.00
_cell.angle_gamma   90.00
#
_symmetry.space_group_name_H-M   'P 1'
#
loop_
_entity.id
_entity.type
_entity.pdbx_description
1 polymer ?
#
loop_
_entity_poly.entity_id
_entity_poly.type
_entity_poly.pdbx_seq_one_letter_code
_entity_poly.pdbx_strand_id
1 'polypeptide(L)'
;MKFKPALQCHTEPRTAGEILLTSEEQIAMDLSKPDVVRDELMKTNPTFRELVQQHQNFEARLNELAHLTYPNEEEQLEEITLKKKKLMVKDAIYEMMHNYEISH
;
A
#
# COMPACT_ATOMS: atom_id res chain seq x y z
N MET A 1 41.93 -28.28 -11.11
CA MET A 1 40.87 -29.03 -11.81
C MET A 1 39.57 -28.26 -11.62
N LYS A 2 38.94 -27.87 -12.75
CA LYS A 2 37.52 -27.59 -12.98
C LYS A 2 36.79 -26.59 -12.05
N PHE A 3 35.97 -25.64 -12.48
CA PHE A 3 35.48 -25.17 -13.78
C PHE A 3 34.66 -23.90 -13.44
N LYS A 4 34.97 -22.79 -14.11
CA LYS A 4 34.17 -21.60 -14.46
C LYS A 4 33.16 -20.89 -13.51
N PRO A 5 33.05 -19.56 -13.67
CA PRO A 5 32.21 -18.65 -12.87
C PRO A 5 30.81 -18.43 -13.49
N ALA A 6 29.85 -17.99 -12.68
CA ALA A 6 28.58 -17.42 -13.16
C ALA A 6 28.28 -16.21 -12.27
N LEU A 7 28.49 -15.01 -12.82
CA LEU A 7 27.39 -14.11 -13.16
C LEU A 7 26.47 -13.84 -11.96
N GLN A 8 26.77 -12.80 -11.20
CA GLN A 8 25.70 -11.92 -10.75
C GLN A 8 25.98 -10.54 -11.35
N CYS A 9 24.98 -10.09 -12.08
CA CYS A 9 25.05 -9.06 -13.10
C CYS A 9 25.54 -7.71 -12.57
N HIS A 10 26.55 -7.17 -13.26
CA HIS A 10 26.67 -5.73 -13.43
C HIS A 10 25.44 -5.22 -14.16
N THR A 11 24.66 -4.35 -13.52
CA THR A 11 23.94 -3.23 -14.16
C THR A 11 23.58 -2.18 -13.12
N GLU A 12 24.52 -1.29 -12.83
CA GLU A 12 24.18 0.14 -12.70
C GLU A 12 24.42 0.73 -14.10
N PRO A 13 23.55 1.61 -14.64
CA PRO A 13 23.24 2.88 -13.99
C PRO A 13 21.75 3.28 -14.03
N ARG A 14 21.38 4.15 -13.06
CA ARG A 14 20.32 5.17 -13.18
C ARG A 14 20.18 5.63 -14.65
N THR A 15 18.96 5.70 -15.20
CA THR A 15 18.43 6.84 -16.01
C THR A 15 17.06 6.50 -16.63
N ALA A 16 16.19 7.52 -16.66
CA ALA A 16 14.95 7.69 -17.43
C ALA A 16 13.67 7.08 -16.85
N GLY A 17 13.23 7.66 -15.75
CA GLY A 17 11.88 7.45 -15.22
C GLY A 17 11.83 7.77 -13.73
N GLU A 18 12.47 8.86 -13.30
CA GLU A 18 12.35 9.34 -11.92
C GLU A 18 10.96 9.94 -11.76
N ILE A 19 9.94 9.07 -11.76
CA ILE A 19 8.68 9.34 -11.09
C ILE A 19 9.07 9.32 -9.62
N LEU A 20 9.49 10.49 -9.14
CA LEU A 20 9.43 10.86 -7.74
C LEU A 20 7.96 10.78 -7.30
N LEU A 21 7.44 9.57 -7.14
CA LEU A 21 6.66 9.25 -5.98
C LEU A 21 7.66 8.97 -4.87
N THR A 22 8.49 9.98 -4.55
CA THR A 22 9.06 10.12 -3.22
C THR A 22 7.92 9.89 -2.27
N SER A 23 7.91 8.71 -1.66
CA SER A 23 8.40 8.60 -0.30
C SER A 23 8.00 9.75 0.62
N GLU A 24 6.76 10.21 0.54
CA GLU A 24 6.05 10.69 1.72
C GLU A 24 5.56 9.46 2.49
N GLU A 25 6.54 8.73 3.02
CA GLU A 25 6.44 7.60 3.93
C GLU A 25 5.92 8.03 5.33
N GLN A 26 5.14 9.11 5.45
CA GLN A 26 4.93 9.76 6.76
C GLN A 26 3.50 10.24 7.02
N ILE A 27 2.49 9.48 6.60
CA ILE A 27 1.29 9.35 7.45
C ILE A 27 0.98 7.85 7.61
N ALA A 28 1.97 7.14 8.14
CA ALA A 28 1.78 5.80 8.70
C ALA A 28 1.07 5.95 10.05
N MET A 29 -0.19 6.38 10.04
CA MET A 29 -1.08 5.87 11.07
C MET A 29 -1.43 4.44 10.66
N ASP A 30 -0.85 3.55 11.42
CA ASP A 30 -0.90 2.12 11.28
C ASP A 30 -2.33 1.63 11.51
N LEU A 31 -3.08 1.49 10.42
CA LEU A 31 -4.32 0.72 10.34
C LEU A 31 -4.10 -0.77 10.61
N SER A 32 -2.96 -1.20 11.15
CA SER A 32 -2.82 -2.50 11.81
C SER A 32 -2.93 -2.42 13.33
N LYS A 33 -2.99 -1.22 13.93
CA LYS A 33 -3.29 -1.09 15.36
C LYS A 33 -4.77 -1.34 15.66
N PRO A 34 -5.07 -2.21 16.63
CA PRO A 34 -6.41 -2.29 17.19
C PRO A 34 -6.66 -1.02 18.00
N ASP A 35 -7.58 -0.20 17.52
CA ASP A 35 -8.17 0.90 18.28
C ASP A 35 -9.53 0.46 18.82
N VAL A 36 -9.95 0.94 19.99
CA VAL A 36 -11.25 0.57 20.56
C VAL A 36 -12.39 0.96 19.61
N VAL A 37 -12.32 2.16 19.02
CA VAL A 37 -13.29 2.65 18.04
C VAL A 37 -13.28 1.77 16.80
N ARG A 38 -12.10 1.34 16.37
CA ARG A 38 -11.96 0.42 15.23
C ARG A 38 -12.63 -0.92 15.52
N ASP A 39 -12.38 -1.53 16.68
CA ASP A 39 -12.95 -2.82 17.04
C ASP A 39 -14.49 -2.74 17.14
N GLU A 40 -15.01 -1.65 17.72
CA GLU A 40 -16.44 -1.37 17.76
C GLU A 40 -17.03 -1.18 16.36
N LEU A 41 -16.38 -0.40 15.48
CA LEU A 41 -16.81 -0.24 14.08
C LEU A 41 -16.72 -1.54 13.29
N MET A 42 -15.72 -2.40 13.53
CA MET A 42 -15.64 -3.72 12.88
C MET A 42 -16.78 -4.65 13.30
N LYS A 43 -17.30 -4.51 14.53
CA LYS A 43 -18.44 -5.29 15.04
C LYS A 43 -19.79 -4.74 14.60
N THR A 44 -19.91 -3.41 14.58
CA THR A 44 -21.19 -2.71 14.39
C THR A 44 -21.43 -2.30 12.94
N ASN A 45 -20.38 -2.08 12.15
CA ASN A 45 -20.46 -1.54 10.80
C ASN A 45 -19.85 -2.51 9.76
N PRO A 46 -20.68 -3.20 8.95
CA PRO A 46 -20.17 -4.12 7.93
C PRO A 46 -19.36 -3.42 6.85
N THR A 47 -19.71 -2.18 6.49
CA THR A 47 -18.97 -1.38 5.50
C THR A 47 -17.54 -1.12 5.96
N PHE A 48 -17.34 -0.86 7.24
CA PHE A 48 -16.00 -0.65 7.81
C PHE A 48 -15.13 -1.90 7.64
N ARG A 49 -15.70 -3.09 7.88
CA ARG A 49 -15.01 -4.37 7.67
C ARG A 49 -14.60 -4.55 6.20
N GLU A 50 -15.48 -4.21 5.26
CA GLU A 50 -15.17 -4.27 3.83
C GLU A 50 -14.04 -3.30 3.46
N LEU A 51 -14.04 -2.08 3.99
CA LEU A 51 -12.97 -1.10 3.76
C LEU A 51 -11.62 -1.62 4.27
N VAL A 52 -11.57 -2.18 5.49
CA VAL A 52 -10.35 -2.79 6.04
C VAL A 52 -9.86 -3.95 5.15
N GLN A 53 -10.78 -4.79 4.69
CA GLN A 53 -10.43 -5.89 3.79
C GLN A 53 -9.89 -5.38 2.44
N GLN A 54 -10.52 -4.36 1.86
CA GLN A 54 -10.07 -3.73 0.61
C GLN A 54 -8.69 -3.11 0.78
N HIS A 55 -8.44 -2.42 1.90
CA HIS A 55 -7.14 -1.86 2.23
C HIS A 55 -6.05 -2.94 2.19
N GLN A 56 -6.26 -4.08 2.86
CA GLN A 56 -5.32 -5.20 2.86
C GLN A 56 -5.09 -5.78 1.47
N ASN A 57 -6.15 -5.91 0.65
CA ASN A 57 -6.02 -6.38 -0.72
C ASN A 57 -5.17 -5.42 -1.58
N PHE A 58 -5.40 -4.11 -1.46
CA PHE A 58 -4.61 -3.12 -2.18
C PHE A 58 -3.16 -3.08 -1.67
N GLU A 59 -2.91 -3.26 -0.37
CA GLU A 59 -1.56 -3.39 0.18
C GLU A 59 -0.83 -4.61 -0.37
N ALA A 60 -1.48 -5.79 -0.36
CA ALA A 60 -0.88 -7.01 -0.88
C ALA A 60 -0.49 -6.84 -2.36
N ARG A 61 -1.40 -6.28 -3.17
CA ARG A 61 -1.14 -6.06 -4.60
C ARG A 61 -0.04 -5.02 -4.83
N LEU A 62 -0.03 -3.94 -4.06
CA LEU A 62 1.06 -2.95 -4.11
C LEU A 62 2.40 -3.57 -3.72
N ASN A 63 2.42 -4.47 -2.74
CA ASN A 63 3.63 -5.16 -2.34
C ASN A 63 4.15 -6.09 -3.44
N GLU A 64 3.27 -6.80 -4.15
CA GLU A 64 3.66 -7.58 -5.32
C GLU A 64 4.29 -6.71 -6.41
N LEU A 65 3.69 -5.56 -6.72
CA LEU A 65 4.22 -4.61 -7.71
C LEU A 65 5.55 -3.99 -7.24
N ALA A 66 5.67 -3.66 -5.96
CA ALA A 66 6.90 -3.10 -5.39
C ALA A 66 8.07 -4.10 -5.38
N HIS A 67 7.78 -5.40 -5.40
CA HIS A 67 8.80 -6.44 -5.53
C HIS A 67 9.34 -6.58 -6.96
N LEU A 68 8.67 -5.99 -7.96
CA LEU A 68 9.15 -5.97 -9.34
C LEU A 68 10.28 -4.96 -9.47
N THR A 69 11.48 -5.44 -9.83
CA THR A 69 12.67 -4.59 -9.99
C THR A 69 12.57 -3.67 -11.22
N TYR A 70 11.77 -4.06 -12.21
CA TYR A 70 11.57 -3.30 -13.45
C TYR A 70 10.09 -3.35 -13.87
N PRO A 71 9.22 -2.58 -13.20
CA PRO A 71 7.82 -2.49 -13.59
C PRO A 71 7.71 -1.78 -14.95
N ASN A 72 6.91 -2.33 -15.85
CA ASN A 72 6.56 -1.71 -17.12
C ASN A 72 5.52 -0.58 -16.94
N GLU A 73 5.25 0.21 -17.98
CA GLU A 73 4.33 1.37 -17.90
C GLU A 73 2.93 0.98 -17.40
N GLU A 74 2.42 -0.20 -17.77
CA GLU A 74 1.13 -0.71 -17.31
C GLU A 74 1.17 -1.04 -15.81
N GLU A 75 2.24 -1.68 -15.35
CA GLU A 75 2.46 -2.01 -13.94
C GLU A 75 2.65 -0.75 -13.07
N GLN A 76 3.36 0.26 -13.57
CA GLN A 76 3.49 1.54 -12.87
C GLN A 76 2.15 2.27 -12.76
N LEU A 77 1.35 2.26 -13.82
CA LEU A 77 0.02 2.86 -13.80
C LEU A 77 -0.95 2.10 -12.88
N GLU A 78 -0.85 0.76 -12.84
CA GLU A 78 -1.55 -0.07 -11.87
C GLU A 78 -1.14 0.30 -10.43
N GLU A 79 0.16 0.43 -10.15
CA GLU A 79 0.67 0.84 -8.84
C GLU A 79 0.11 2.20 -8.40
N ILE A 80 0.16 3.21 -9.28
CA ILE A 80 -0.37 4.56 -9.02
C ILE A 80 -1.87 4.50 -8.73
N THR A 81 -2.60 3.74 -9.55
CA THR A 81 -4.05 3.58 -9.39
C THR A 81 -4.39 2.90 -8.08
N LEU A 82 -3.64 1.85 -7.71
CA LEU A 82 -3.80 1.13 -6.46
C LEU A 82 -3.44 2.00 -5.25
N LYS A 83 -2.36 2.78 -5.31
CA LYS A 83 -2.01 3.76 -4.26
C LYS A 83 -3.15 4.76 -4.05
N LYS A 84 -3.73 5.29 -5.12
CA LYS A 84 -4.87 6.20 -5.04
C LYS A 84 -6.11 5.53 -4.43
N LYS A 85 -6.46 4.32 -4.87
CA LYS A 85 -7.59 3.55 -4.30
C LYS A 85 -7.37 3.24 -2.81
N LYS A 86 -6.17 2.81 -2.44
CA LYS A 86 -5.77 2.57 -1.05
C LYS A 86 -5.91 3.84 -0.21
N LEU A 87 -5.50 4.99 -0.74
CA LEU A 87 -5.66 6.28 -0.07
C LEU A 87 -7.14 6.60 0.17
N MET A 88 -8.01 6.43 -0.83
CA MET A 88 -9.45 6.67 -0.67
C MET A 88 -10.09 5.75 0.37
N VAL A 89 -9.73 4.46 0.38
CA VAL A 89 -10.22 3.51 1.39
C VAL A 89 -9.72 3.89 2.77
N LYS A 90 -8.45 4.30 2.88
CA LYS A 90 -7.86 4.80 4.12
C LYS A 90 -8.65 6.00 4.63
N ASP A 91 -8.89 7.00 3.80
CA ASP A 91 -9.62 8.23 4.17
C ASP A 91 -11.06 7.91 4.60
N ALA A 92 -11.73 6.98 3.93
CA ALA A 92 -13.08 6.52 4.33
C ALA A 92 -13.08 5.85 5.72
N ILE A 93 -12.04 5.07 6.03
CA ILE A 93 -11.88 4.47 7.37
C ILE A 93 -11.67 5.57 8.42
N TYR A 94 -10.82 6.56 8.15
CA TYR A 94 -10.61 7.69 9.05
C TYR A 94 -11.88 8.49 9.28
N GLU A 95 -12.62 8.78 8.22
CA GLU A 95 -13.88 9.51 8.32
C GLU A 95 -14.86 8.75 9.22
N MET A 96 -14.98 7.43 9.09
CA MET A 96 -15.84 6.63 9.95
C MET A 96 -15.38 6.64 11.41
N MET A 97 -14.08 6.48 11.67
CA MET A 97 -13.53 6.51 13.03
C MET A 97 -13.74 7.88 13.68
N HIS A 98 -13.40 8.94 12.95
CA HIS A 98 -13.51 10.32 13.44
C HIS A 98 -14.95 10.72 13.74
N ASN A 99 -15.90 10.37 12.87
CA ASN A 99 -17.32 10.63 13.12
C ASN A 99 -17.83 9.87 14.35
N TYR A 100 -17.33 8.65 14.57
CA TYR A 100 -17.68 7.85 15.74
C TYR A 100 -17.12 8.48 17.02
N GLU A 101 -15.86 8.90 17.02
CA GLU A 101 -15.20 9.59 18.14
C GLU A 101 -15.86 10.94 18.50
N ILE A 102 -16.37 11.68 17.51
CA ILE A 102 -17.06 12.95 17.78
C ILE A 102 -18.48 12.71 18.31
N SER A 103 -19.13 11.64 17.86
CA SER A 103 -20.53 11.36 18.19
C SER A 103 -20.72 10.66 19.54
N HIS A 104 -19.64 10.21 20.20
CA HIS A 104 -19.66 9.44 21.44
C HIS A 104 -18.80 10.09 22.54
#